data_AF-A0A2V2XIL8-F1
#
_entry.id   AF-A0A2V2XIL8-F1
#
_cell.length_a   1.000
_cell.length_b   1.000
_cell.length_c   1.000
_cell.angle_alpha   90.00
_cell.angle_beta   90.00
_cell.angle_gamma   90.00
#
_symmetry.space_group_name_H-M   'P 1'
#
loop_
_entity.id
_entity.type
_entity.pdbx_description
1 polymer ?
#
loop_
_entity_poly.entity_id
_entity_poly.type
_entity_poly.pdbx_seq_one_letter_code
_entity_poly.pdbx_strand_id
1 'polypeptide(L)'
;MCRFFFSKAVRRRLPALNRGIVRETSPANLRPAAVGSGERLRHIIENNRKRIIKLREKASAAIITDASLHGWGAVFIPDSSNVKTAGEKWRRSSFLIMQAEVRAVLLALSAFPAILPSAMDVWVDNTLLQGAANKGSSKSHAMTWELQRIYEFVDSRGIHASFAYVRYPENPADGISRGRVFALQDLVKGWNLWRGSAGSCGWRTKKTAAL
;
A
#
# COMPACT_ATOMS: atom_id res chain seq x y z
N MET A 1 5.65 1.27 25.73
CA MET A 1 4.98 1.49 27.04
C MET A 1 3.60 2.17 26.95
N CYS A 2 3.37 3.17 26.10
CA CYS A 2 2.12 3.98 26.09
C CYS A 2 0.81 3.22 25.74
N ARG A 3 0.88 2.17 24.90
CA ARG A 3 -0.31 1.41 24.45
C ARG A 3 -1.02 0.66 25.59
N PHE A 4 -0.27 0.21 26.60
CA PHE A 4 -0.82 -0.54 27.73
C PHE A 4 -1.76 0.31 28.59
N PHE A 5 -1.40 1.58 28.84
CA PHE A 5 -2.21 2.49 29.66
C PHE A 5 -3.55 2.82 29.00
N PHE A 6 -3.56 3.05 27.68
CA PHE A 6 -4.79 3.27 26.93
C PHE A 6 -5.71 2.05 26.96
N SER A 7 -5.19 0.85 26.62
CA SER A 7 -5.98 -0.38 26.65
C SER A 7 -6.53 -0.71 28.05
N LYS A 8 -5.75 -0.44 29.11
CA LYS A 8 -6.20 -0.62 30.49
C LYS A 8 -7.32 0.35 30.87
N ALA A 9 -7.23 1.61 30.43
CA ALA A 9 -8.28 2.61 30.66
C ALA A 9 -9.58 2.24 29.93
N VAL A 10 -9.48 1.83 28.65
CA VAL A 10 -10.63 1.38 27.85
C VAL A 10 -11.28 0.15 28.50
N ARG A 11 -10.49 -0.87 28.88
CA ARG A 11 -11.00 -2.11 29.48
C ARG A 11 -11.77 -1.87 30.79
N ARG A 12 -11.40 -0.86 31.59
CA ARG A 12 -12.10 -0.51 32.83
C ARG A 12 -13.39 0.26 32.58
N ARG A 13 -13.44 1.08 31.53
CA ARG A 13 -14.53 2.03 31.30
C ARG A 13 -15.65 1.47 30.43
N LEU A 14 -15.32 0.63 29.45
CA LEU A 14 -16.29 0.01 28.54
C LEU A 14 -17.39 -0.78 29.28
N PRO A 15 -17.07 -1.62 30.28
CA PRO A 15 -18.10 -2.35 31.03
C PRO A 15 -18.95 -1.42 31.91
N ALA A 16 -18.37 -0.36 32.47
CA ALA A 16 -19.10 0.61 33.28
C ALA A 16 -20.08 1.43 32.44
N LEU A 17 -19.69 1.76 31.20
CA LEU A 17 -20.57 2.38 30.20
C LEU A 17 -21.74 1.45 29.84
N ASN A 18 -21.44 0.18 29.51
CA ASN A 18 -22.47 -0.80 29.12
C ASN A 18 -23.45 -1.12 30.26
N ARG A 19 -23.06 -0.93 31.52
CA ARG A 19 -23.93 -1.10 32.69
C ARG A 19 -24.68 0.19 33.07
N GLY A 20 -24.54 1.27 32.31
CA GLY A 20 -25.16 2.56 32.60
C GLY A 20 -24.57 3.31 33.80
N ILE A 21 -23.46 2.83 34.37
CA ILE A 21 -22.79 3.43 35.54
C ILE A 21 -22.10 4.74 35.16
N VAL A 22 -21.63 4.83 33.92
CA VAL A 22 -20.90 5.98 33.37
C VAL A 22 -21.56 6.37 32.05
N ARG A 23 -21.75 7.68 31.81
CA ARG A 23 -22.29 8.19 30.54
C ARG A 23 -21.15 8.48 29.56
N GLU A 24 -21.46 8.58 28.27
CA GLU A 24 -20.48 8.90 27.22
C GLU A 24 -19.76 10.23 27.48
N THR A 25 -20.47 11.21 28.02
CA THR A 25 -19.96 12.54 28.38
C THR A 25 -19.26 12.59 29.74
N SER A 26 -19.27 11.50 30.51
CA SER A 26 -18.65 11.50 31.83
C SER A 26 -17.13 11.67 31.70
N PRO A 27 -16.50 12.53 32.53
CA PRO A 27 -15.08 12.85 32.43
C PRO A 27 -14.19 11.66 32.80
N ALA A 28 -13.08 11.50 32.09
CA ALA A 28 -12.11 10.43 32.29
C ALA A 28 -10.75 11.01 32.68
N ASN A 29 -10.26 10.65 33.87
CA ASN A 29 -8.92 11.01 34.32
C ASN A 29 -7.87 10.11 33.62
N LEU A 30 -7.64 10.39 32.33
CA LEU A 30 -6.65 9.70 31.51
C LEU A 30 -5.29 10.40 31.64
N ARG A 31 -4.22 9.61 31.76
CA ARG A 31 -2.86 10.15 31.66
C ARG A 31 -2.64 10.75 30.25
N PRO A 32 -1.86 11.83 30.10
CA PRO A 32 -1.56 12.41 28.78
C PRO A 32 -1.06 11.39 27.75
N ALA A 33 -0.22 10.43 28.17
CA ALA A 33 0.27 9.36 27.30
C ALA A 33 -0.85 8.41 26.80
N ALA A 34 -1.92 8.22 27.57
CA ALA A 34 -3.09 7.46 27.17
C ALA A 34 -3.96 8.26 26.20
N VAL A 35 -4.10 9.58 26.39
CA VAL A 35 -4.78 10.48 25.45
C VAL A 35 -4.10 10.43 24.09
N GLY A 36 -2.77 10.66 24.03
CA GLY A 36 -2.03 10.61 22.77
C GLY A 36 -2.04 9.23 22.09
N SER A 37 -2.12 8.14 22.88
CA SER A 37 -2.30 6.79 22.32
C SER A 37 -3.69 6.57 21.73
N GLY A 38 -4.72 7.16 22.35
CA GLY A 38 -6.09 7.13 21.87
C GLY A 38 -6.27 7.94 20.59
N GLU A 39 -5.68 9.12 20.51
CA GLU A 39 -5.65 9.94 19.29
C GLU A 39 -4.93 9.23 18.15
N ARG A 40 -3.78 8.62 18.43
CA ARG A 40 -3.09 7.79 17.43
C ARG A 40 -3.95 6.63 16.94
N LEU A 41 -4.69 5.97 17.84
CA LEU A 41 -5.64 4.92 17.44
C LEU A 41 -6.79 5.47 16.61
N ARG A 42 -7.34 6.64 16.98
CA ARG A 42 -8.39 7.32 16.22
C ARG A 42 -7.93 7.58 14.79
N HIS A 43 -6.75 8.18 14.61
CA HIS A 43 -6.16 8.39 13.29
C HIS A 43 -5.94 7.09 12.51
N ILE A 44 -5.53 5.99 13.18
CA ILE A 44 -5.40 4.68 12.53
C ILE A 44 -6.76 4.20 12.01
N ILE A 45 -7.84 4.38 12.78
CA ILE A 45 -9.18 3.91 12.41
C ILE A 45 -9.76 4.78 11.29
N GLU A 46 -9.63 6.10 11.40
CA GLU A 46 -10.07 7.06 10.39
C GLU A 46 -9.37 6.83 9.05
N ASN A 47 -8.05 6.60 9.08
CA ASN A 47 -7.24 6.37 7.88
C ASN A 47 -7.30 4.92 7.36
N ASN A 48 -7.89 3.97 8.10
CA ASN A 48 -8.11 2.59 7.63
C ASN A 48 -9.53 2.38 7.10
N ARG A 49 -10.18 3.41 6.56
CA ARG A 49 -11.47 3.22 5.88
C ARG A 49 -11.28 2.23 4.73
N LYS A 50 -11.96 1.08 4.83
CA LYS A 50 -11.94 0.04 3.79
C LYS A 50 -12.34 0.67 2.46
N ARG A 51 -11.42 0.67 1.50
CA ARG A 51 -11.71 1.08 0.13
C ARG A 51 -12.69 0.10 -0.50
N ILE A 52 -13.79 0.60 -1.06
CA ILE A 52 -14.65 -0.19 -1.94
C ILE A 52 -13.97 -0.18 -3.31
N ILE A 53 -13.28 -1.27 -3.63
CA ILE A 53 -12.67 -1.46 -4.95
C ILE A 53 -13.83 -1.73 -5.92
N LYS A 54 -14.08 -0.82 -6.87
CA LYS A 54 -15.12 -0.98 -7.90
C LYS A 54 -14.73 -2.09 -8.89
N LEU A 55 -15.73 -2.55 -9.67
CA LEU A 55 -15.52 -3.59 -10.68
C LEU A 55 -14.48 -3.14 -11.72
N ARG A 56 -13.60 -4.07 -12.07
CA ARG A 56 -12.34 -3.90 -12.80
C ARG A 56 -12.56 -3.53 -14.27
N GLU A 57 -12.17 -2.32 -14.66
CA GLU A 57 -11.79 -2.05 -16.05
C GLU A 57 -10.46 -2.76 -16.36
N LYS A 58 -10.28 -3.20 -17.61
CA LYS A 58 -9.04 -3.84 -18.05
C LYS A 58 -7.90 -2.84 -17.86
N ALA A 59 -6.89 -3.22 -17.07
CA ALA A 59 -5.69 -2.40 -16.90
C ALA A 59 -5.04 -2.16 -18.27
N SER A 60 -4.54 -0.95 -18.49
CA SER A 60 -3.85 -0.55 -19.73
C SER A 60 -2.36 -0.23 -19.55
N ALA A 61 -1.87 -0.41 -18.32
CA ALA A 61 -0.46 -0.35 -17.99
C ALA A 61 -0.16 -1.18 -16.73
N ALA A 62 1.11 -1.48 -16.55
CA ALA A 62 1.66 -1.97 -15.29
C ALA A 62 2.73 -1.02 -14.75
N ILE A 63 2.74 -0.83 -13.43
CA ILE A 63 3.85 -0.23 -12.70
C ILE A 63 4.40 -1.26 -11.75
N ILE A 64 5.69 -1.54 -11.82
CA ILE A 64 6.37 -2.50 -10.97
C ILE A 64 7.36 -1.75 -10.12
N THR A 65 7.34 -1.99 -8.81
CA THR A 65 8.18 -1.25 -7.85
C THR A 65 8.95 -2.17 -6.95
N ASP A 66 10.06 -1.66 -6.44
CA ASP A 66 10.91 -2.35 -5.47
C ASP A 66 11.54 -1.34 -4.52
N ALA A 67 11.74 -1.75 -3.27
CA ALA A 67 12.53 -1.00 -2.30
C ALA A 67 13.72 -1.83 -1.80
N SER A 68 14.88 -1.19 -1.69
CA SER A 68 16.03 -1.77 -1.01
C SER A 68 16.51 -0.86 0.11
N LEU A 69 17.56 -1.24 0.82
CA LEU A 69 18.23 -0.35 1.77
C LEU A 69 18.89 0.87 1.09
N HIS A 70 19.19 0.79 -0.20
CA HIS A 70 19.90 1.84 -0.95
C HIS A 70 18.96 2.90 -1.51
N GLY A 71 17.78 2.46 -1.99
CA GLY A 71 16.86 3.32 -2.72
C GLY A 71 15.59 2.59 -3.11
N TRP A 72 14.86 3.22 -4.02
CA TRP A 72 13.68 2.66 -4.67
C TRP A 72 13.86 2.59 -6.17
N GLY A 73 13.16 1.65 -6.78
CA GLY A 73 13.12 1.48 -8.22
C GLY A 73 11.69 1.29 -8.70
N ALA A 74 11.45 1.72 -9.92
CA ALA A 74 10.17 1.57 -10.59
C ALA A 74 10.37 1.35 -12.10
N VAL A 75 9.54 0.47 -12.65
CA VAL A 75 9.42 0.20 -14.08
C VAL A 75 7.97 0.39 -14.47
N PHE A 76 7.71 1.28 -15.41
CA PHE A 76 6.40 1.55 -15.97
C PHE A 76 6.30 0.97 -17.38
N ILE A 77 5.33 0.10 -17.59
CA ILE A 77 5.06 -0.63 -18.83
C ILE A 77 3.68 -0.23 -19.33
N PRO A 78 3.61 0.73 -20.27
CA PRO A 78 2.37 1.10 -20.94
C PRO A 78 2.03 0.09 -22.06
N ASP A 79 0.76 0.00 -22.44
CA ASP A 79 0.31 -0.90 -23.50
C ASP A 79 0.93 -0.65 -24.88
N SER A 80 1.18 0.60 -25.22
CA SER A 80 1.50 1.01 -26.60
C SER A 80 2.76 1.87 -26.72
N SER A 81 3.50 2.09 -25.64
CA SER A 81 4.69 2.96 -25.67
C SER A 81 5.89 2.34 -24.97
N ASN A 82 7.01 3.06 -25.03
CA ASN A 82 8.28 2.59 -24.48
C ASN A 82 8.21 2.47 -22.95
N VAL A 83 8.84 1.40 -22.44
CA VAL A 83 9.04 1.20 -21.01
C VAL A 83 9.83 2.36 -20.44
N LYS A 84 9.38 2.87 -19.29
CA LYS A 84 10.03 3.96 -18.55
C LYS A 84 10.49 3.45 -17.20
N THR A 85 11.62 3.98 -16.74
CA THR A 85 12.18 3.62 -15.44
C THR A 85 12.38 4.87 -14.60
N ALA A 86 12.25 4.71 -13.30
CA ALA A 86 12.53 5.75 -12.32
C ALA A 86 13.10 5.10 -11.07
N GLY A 87 13.96 5.81 -10.36
CA GLY A 87 14.51 5.33 -9.11
C GLY A 87 15.58 6.26 -8.59
N GLU A 88 15.64 6.38 -7.27
CA GLU A 88 16.61 7.23 -6.59
C GLU A 88 17.06 6.59 -5.28
N LYS A 89 18.22 7.05 -4.79
CA LYS A 89 18.66 6.72 -3.44
C LYS A 89 17.73 7.35 -2.41
N TRP A 90 17.57 6.68 -1.27
CA TRP A 90 16.82 7.26 -0.17
C TRP A 90 17.52 8.51 0.36
N ARG A 91 16.79 9.63 0.46
CA ARG A 91 17.30 10.85 1.12
C ARG A 91 17.56 10.66 2.62
N ARG A 92 16.88 9.71 3.26
CA ARG A 92 17.07 9.34 4.67
C ARG A 92 17.09 7.80 4.76
N SER A 93 18.08 7.25 5.44
CA SER A 93 18.36 5.80 5.50
C SER A 93 17.45 5.02 6.47
N SER A 94 16.56 5.68 7.21
CA SER A 94 15.84 5.08 8.34
C SER A 94 14.38 4.74 8.04
N PHE A 95 14.14 3.80 7.12
CA PHE A 95 12.82 3.21 6.91
C PHE A 95 12.79 1.75 7.34
N LEU A 96 11.67 1.31 7.92
CA LEU A 96 11.36 -0.11 7.96
C LEU A 96 11.15 -0.57 6.51
N ILE A 97 11.75 -1.70 6.10
CA ILE A 97 11.66 -2.18 4.71
C ILE A 97 10.21 -2.24 4.21
N MET A 98 9.28 -2.69 5.07
CA MET A 98 7.85 -2.67 4.77
C MET A 98 7.29 -1.29 4.42
N GLN A 99 7.74 -0.23 5.10
CA GLN A 99 7.33 1.14 4.77
C GLN A 99 8.02 1.64 3.51
N ALA A 100 9.28 1.26 3.29
CA ALA A 100 10.03 1.60 2.10
C ALA A 100 9.33 1.06 0.84
N GLU A 101 8.83 -0.18 0.88
CA GLU A 101 8.03 -0.78 -0.21
C GLU A 101 6.79 0.04 -0.55
N VAL A 102 6.00 0.43 0.46
CA VAL A 102 4.81 1.25 0.22
C VAL A 102 5.21 2.63 -0.34
N ARG A 103 6.28 3.21 0.21
CA ARG A 103 6.79 4.50 -0.26
C ARG A 103 7.35 4.42 -1.68
N ALA A 104 7.95 3.32 -2.09
CA ALA A 104 8.42 3.11 -3.47
C ALA A 104 7.25 3.18 -4.45
N VAL A 105 6.09 2.61 -4.12
CA VAL A 105 4.86 2.76 -4.92
C VAL A 105 4.47 4.23 -5.05
N LEU A 106 4.39 4.97 -3.93
CA LEU A 106 4.01 6.38 -3.97
C LEU A 106 4.98 7.23 -4.82
N LEU A 107 6.28 6.97 -4.71
CA LEU A 107 7.31 7.68 -5.48
C LEU A 107 7.23 7.32 -6.96
N ALA A 108 6.99 6.06 -7.29
CA ALA A 108 6.79 5.62 -8.66
C ALA A 108 5.58 6.31 -9.32
N LEU A 109 4.45 6.38 -8.61
CA LEU A 109 3.27 7.12 -9.06
C LEU A 109 3.56 8.61 -9.28
N SER A 110 4.35 9.19 -8.37
CA SER A 110 4.75 10.60 -8.43
C SER A 110 5.78 10.91 -9.51
N ALA A 111 6.55 9.92 -9.96
CA ALA A 111 7.55 10.04 -11.03
C ALA A 111 6.93 9.97 -12.43
N PHE A 112 5.76 9.34 -12.57
CA PHE A 112 5.07 9.18 -13.85
C PHE A 112 3.73 9.92 -13.97
N PRO A 113 3.54 11.11 -13.36
CA PRO A 113 2.21 11.67 -13.13
C PRO A 113 1.43 11.95 -14.42
N ALA A 114 2.12 12.33 -15.50
CA ALA A 114 1.49 12.72 -16.76
C ALA A 114 1.11 11.54 -17.68
N ILE A 115 1.58 10.33 -17.38
CA ILE A 115 1.45 9.16 -18.26
C ILE A 115 0.66 8.01 -17.63
N LEU A 116 0.19 8.19 -16.39
CA LEU A 116 -0.63 7.18 -15.72
C LEU A 116 -2.00 7.09 -16.41
N PRO A 117 -2.45 5.88 -16.77
CA PRO A 117 -3.77 5.69 -17.35
C PRO A 117 -4.87 5.73 -16.28
N SER A 118 -6.13 5.72 -16.72
CA SER A 118 -7.30 5.59 -15.83
C SER A 118 -7.35 4.25 -15.09
N ALA A 119 -6.75 3.17 -15.63
CA ALA A 119 -6.71 1.86 -15.00
C ALA A 119 -5.36 1.17 -15.18
N MET A 120 -4.75 0.69 -14.09
CA MET A 120 -3.44 0.01 -14.15
C MET A 120 -3.25 -1.04 -13.04
N ASP A 121 -2.29 -1.92 -13.26
CA ASP A 121 -1.83 -2.89 -12.26
C ASP A 121 -0.52 -2.41 -11.61
N VAL A 122 -0.49 -2.40 -10.27
CA VAL A 122 0.68 -2.12 -9.43
C VAL A 122 1.24 -3.45 -8.95
N TRP A 123 2.47 -3.78 -9.35
CA TRP A 123 3.16 -5.01 -8.97
C TRP A 123 4.19 -4.72 -7.89
N VAL A 124 4.08 -5.47 -6.79
CA VAL A 124 4.95 -5.37 -5.63
C VAL A 124 5.43 -6.75 -5.21
N ASP A 125 6.66 -6.87 -4.72
CA ASP A 125 7.19 -8.13 -4.20
C ASP A 125 6.88 -8.34 -2.71
N ASN A 126 6.21 -7.36 -2.09
CA ASN A 126 5.83 -7.41 -0.70
C ASN A 126 4.38 -7.89 -0.52
N THR A 127 4.22 -9.12 -0.04
CA THR A 127 2.90 -9.74 0.19
C THR A 127 2.07 -9.00 1.24
N LEU A 128 2.69 -8.37 2.23
CA LEU A 128 1.98 -7.57 3.24
C LEU A 128 1.40 -6.29 2.64
N LEU A 129 2.15 -5.62 1.77
CA LEU A 129 1.66 -4.47 1.00
C LEU A 129 0.51 -4.88 0.08
N GLN A 130 0.69 -5.93 -0.72
CA GLN A 130 -0.36 -6.45 -1.60
C GLN A 130 -1.65 -6.77 -0.81
N GLY A 131 -1.52 -7.51 0.29
CA GLY A 131 -2.65 -7.89 1.13
C GLY A 131 -3.33 -6.69 1.78
N ALA A 132 -2.56 -5.71 2.25
CA ALA A 132 -3.10 -4.48 2.84
C ALA A 132 -3.80 -3.60 1.80
N ALA A 133 -3.24 -3.51 0.59
CA ALA A 133 -3.80 -2.75 -0.51
C ALA A 133 -5.13 -3.34 -1.00
N ASN A 134 -5.15 -4.65 -1.23
CA ASN A 134 -6.36 -5.38 -1.67
C ASN A 134 -7.46 -5.41 -0.60
N LYS A 135 -7.08 -5.35 0.69
CA LYS A 135 -8.04 -5.22 1.80
C LYS A 135 -8.49 -3.78 2.04
N GLY A 136 -7.74 -2.80 1.54
CA GLY A 136 -7.92 -1.38 1.86
C GLY A 136 -7.58 -1.01 3.31
N SER A 137 -6.80 -1.83 4.03
CA SER A 137 -6.39 -1.54 5.42
C SER A 137 -5.16 -2.33 5.87
N SER A 138 -4.37 -1.76 6.78
CA SER A 138 -3.20 -2.39 7.41
C SER A 138 -3.28 -2.35 8.93
N LYS A 139 -2.66 -3.33 9.61
CA LYS A 139 -2.45 -3.31 11.06
C LYS A 139 -1.31 -2.38 11.49
N SER A 140 -0.41 -2.04 10.56
CA SER A 140 0.74 -1.18 10.82
C SER A 140 0.41 0.27 10.50
N HIS A 141 0.53 1.15 11.50
CA HIS A 141 0.27 2.59 11.32
C HIS A 141 1.17 3.24 10.27
N ALA A 142 2.46 2.87 10.24
CA ALA A 142 3.40 3.41 9.26
C ALA A 142 3.01 3.03 7.82
N MET A 143 2.50 1.80 7.61
CA MET A 143 1.99 1.39 6.30
C MET A 143 0.65 2.06 5.98
N THR A 144 -0.28 2.15 6.94
CA THR A 144 -1.57 2.81 6.74
C THR A 144 -1.36 4.25 6.28
N TRP A 145 -0.42 4.97 6.87
CA TRP A 145 -0.12 6.35 6.48
C TRP A 145 0.35 6.46 5.02
N GLU A 146 1.30 5.63 4.57
CA GLU A 146 1.77 5.68 3.19
C GLU A 146 0.72 5.13 2.19
N LEU A 147 -0.03 4.09 2.55
CA LEU A 147 -1.13 3.56 1.75
C LEU A 147 -2.22 4.61 1.53
N GLN A 148 -2.55 5.37 2.58
CA GLN A 148 -3.53 6.44 2.49
C GLN A 148 -3.09 7.49 1.46
N ARG A 149 -1.80 7.86 1.44
CA ARG A 149 -1.27 8.81 0.44
C ARG A 149 -1.31 8.25 -0.98
N ILE A 150 -1.10 6.94 -1.15
CA ILE A 150 -1.29 6.29 -2.45
C ILE A 150 -2.75 6.40 -2.88
N TYR A 151 -3.70 6.10 -1.99
CA TYR A 151 -5.12 6.20 -2.29
C TYR A 151 -5.55 7.62 -2.63
N GLU A 152 -5.14 8.60 -1.84
CA GLU A 152 -5.38 10.02 -2.13
C GLU A 152 -4.82 10.41 -3.50
N PHE A 153 -3.59 9.96 -3.82
CA PHE A 153 -2.99 10.23 -5.12
C PHE A 153 -3.82 9.65 -6.27
N VAL A 154 -4.20 8.36 -6.20
CA VAL A 154 -4.94 7.71 -7.29
C VAL A 154 -6.39 8.23 -7.38
N ASP A 155 -7.06 8.44 -6.25
CA ASP A 155 -8.44 8.93 -6.21
C ASP A 155 -8.53 10.37 -6.72
N SER A 156 -7.56 11.24 -6.38
CA SER A 156 -7.50 12.62 -6.89
C SER A 156 -7.36 12.71 -8.42
N ARG A 157 -6.94 11.62 -9.07
CA ARG A 157 -6.74 11.52 -10.52
C ARG A 157 -7.73 10.59 -11.21
N GLY A 158 -8.70 10.05 -10.48
CA GLY A 158 -9.65 9.07 -11.01
C GLY A 158 -8.99 7.77 -11.49
N ILE A 159 -7.83 7.41 -10.93
CA ILE A 159 -7.07 6.22 -11.33
C ILE A 159 -7.56 4.99 -10.55
N HIS A 160 -7.92 3.95 -11.28
CA HIS A 160 -8.21 2.63 -10.77
C HIS A 160 -6.93 1.76 -10.76
N ALA A 161 -6.25 1.73 -9.61
CA ALA A 161 -5.05 0.93 -9.39
C ALA A 161 -5.38 -0.41 -8.70
N SER A 162 -5.00 -1.52 -9.32
CA SER A 162 -5.06 -2.87 -8.73
C SER A 162 -3.68 -3.28 -8.19
N PHE A 163 -3.62 -4.13 -7.16
CA PHE A 163 -2.34 -4.56 -6.58
C PHE A 163 -2.10 -6.07 -6.78
N ALA A 164 -0.99 -6.38 -7.43
CA ALA A 164 -0.54 -7.73 -7.76
C ALA A 164 0.82 -8.04 -7.12
N TYR A 165 1.08 -9.32 -6.91
CA TYR A 165 2.34 -9.81 -6.36
C TYR A 165 3.27 -10.23 -7.49
N VAL A 166 4.51 -9.76 -7.45
CA VAL A 166 5.61 -10.26 -8.28
C VAL A 166 6.60 -11.04 -7.41
N ARG A 167 7.14 -12.15 -7.92
CA ARG A 167 8.20 -12.86 -7.20
C ARG A 167 9.50 -12.08 -7.30
N TYR A 168 10.23 -11.96 -6.18
CA TYR A 168 11.50 -11.22 -6.10
C TYR A 168 12.49 -11.47 -7.27
N PRO A 169 12.80 -12.71 -7.71
CA PRO A 169 13.72 -12.93 -8.84
C PRO A 169 13.21 -12.38 -10.18
N GLU A 170 11.89 -12.26 -10.30
CA GLU A 170 11.16 -11.77 -11.47
C GLU A 170 10.93 -10.26 -11.41
N ASN A 171 11.28 -9.59 -10.31
CA ASN A 171 11.06 -8.15 -10.15
C ASN A 171 12.08 -7.35 -11.00
N PRO A 172 11.66 -6.67 -12.08
CA PRO A 172 12.56 -5.85 -12.90
C PRO A 172 13.03 -4.57 -12.19
N ALA A 173 12.41 -4.18 -11.08
CA ALA A 173 12.76 -2.98 -10.33
C ALA A 173 13.86 -3.23 -9.27
N ASP A 174 14.20 -4.48 -8.95
CA ASP A 174 15.24 -4.83 -7.94
C ASP A 174 16.63 -4.32 -8.33
N GLY A 175 16.95 -4.30 -9.63
CA GLY A 175 18.17 -3.68 -10.12
C GLY A 175 18.25 -2.20 -9.74
N ILE A 176 17.19 -1.47 -10.09
CA ILE A 176 17.10 -0.01 -9.95
C ILE A 176 17.11 0.39 -8.47
N SER A 177 16.36 -0.31 -7.61
CA SER A 177 16.30 -0.02 -6.17
C SER A 177 17.66 -0.13 -5.48
N ARG A 178 18.59 -0.91 -6.05
CA ARG A 178 19.98 -1.10 -5.57
C ARG A 178 20.99 -0.19 -6.29
N GLY A 179 20.53 0.70 -7.16
CA GLY A 179 21.38 1.59 -7.95
C GLY A 179 22.10 0.90 -9.12
N ARG A 180 21.60 -0.26 -9.58
CA ARG A 180 22.09 -0.89 -10.82
C ARG A 180 21.37 -0.32 -12.03
N VAL A 181 22.06 -0.35 -13.17
CA VAL A 181 21.51 0.08 -14.47
C VAL A 181 20.46 -0.92 -14.93
N PHE A 182 19.34 -0.41 -15.46
CA PHE A 182 18.28 -1.23 -16.03
C PHE A 182 18.77 -1.94 -17.30
N ALA A 183 18.65 -3.26 -17.34
CA ALA A 183 19.17 -4.09 -18.43
C ALA A 183 18.06 -4.73 -19.28
N LEU A 184 18.44 -5.29 -20.43
CA LEU A 184 17.53 -6.02 -21.31
C LEU A 184 16.81 -7.17 -20.59
N GLN A 185 17.49 -7.83 -19.65
CA GLN A 185 16.89 -8.92 -18.87
C GLN A 185 15.75 -8.41 -17.98
N ASP A 186 15.86 -7.21 -17.42
CA ASP A 186 14.81 -6.57 -16.62
C ASP A 186 13.62 -6.17 -17.50
N LEU A 187 13.89 -5.69 -18.72
CA LEU A 187 12.84 -5.43 -19.71
C LEU A 187 12.03 -6.69 -20.04
N VAL A 188 12.71 -7.82 -20.24
CA VAL A 188 12.06 -9.11 -20.52
C VAL A 188 11.20 -9.56 -19.34
N LYS A 189 11.72 -9.47 -18.11
CA LYS A 189 10.95 -9.77 -16.89
C LYS A 189 9.67 -8.94 -16.82
N GLY A 190 9.78 -7.63 -17.02
CA GLY A 190 8.64 -6.71 -17.01
C GLY A 190 7.59 -7.08 -18.05
N TRP A 191 8.01 -7.35 -19.30
CA TRP A 191 7.08 -7.73 -20.36
C TRP A 191 6.39 -9.07 -20.11
N ASN A 192 7.10 -10.05 -19.57
CA ASN A 192 6.52 -11.35 -19.21
C ASN A 192 5.44 -11.21 -18.13
N LEU A 193 5.69 -10.38 -17.11
CA LEU A 193 4.70 -10.07 -16.08
C LEU A 193 3.45 -9.40 -16.66
N TRP A 194 3.63 -8.39 -17.51
CA TRP A 194 2.51 -7.66 -18.10
C TRP A 194 1.66 -8.56 -19.01
N ARG A 195 2.28 -9.33 -19.92
CA ARG A 195 1.54 -10.25 -20.80
C ARG A 195 0.89 -11.39 -20.06
N GLY A 196 1.56 -11.95 -19.04
CA GLY A 196 0.99 -12.99 -18.18
C GLY A 196 -0.31 -12.53 -17.49
N SER A 197 -0.39 -11.25 -17.09
CA SER A 197 -1.61 -10.65 -16.55
C SER A 197 -2.69 -10.41 -17.61
N ALA A 198 -2.29 -9.94 -18.80
CA ALA A 198 -3.19 -9.66 -19.92
C ALA A 198 -3.89 -10.93 -20.45
N GLY A 199 -3.22 -12.08 -20.40
CA GLY A 199 -3.80 -13.39 -20.75
C GLY A 199 -4.60 -14.07 -19.63
N SER A 200 -4.41 -13.69 -18.36
CA SER A 200 -5.02 -14.36 -17.21
C SER A 200 -6.41 -13.82 -16.82
N CYS A 201 -7.11 -13.09 -17.70
CA CYS A 201 -8.47 -12.59 -17.43
C CYS A 201 -9.49 -13.69 -17.04
N GLY A 202 -9.15 -14.99 -17.16
CA GLY A 202 -9.99 -16.13 -16.78
C GLY A 202 -9.69 -16.80 -15.42
N TRP A 203 -8.57 -16.53 -14.75
CA TRP A 203 -8.17 -17.33 -13.57
C TRP A 203 -7.66 -16.48 -12.40
N ARG A 204 -8.58 -15.75 -11.76
CA ARG A 204 -8.47 -15.48 -10.32
C ARG A 204 -9.73 -16.00 -9.67
N THR A 205 -9.57 -17.11 -8.97
CA THR A 205 -10.57 -17.91 -8.27
C THR A 205 -11.76 -17.08 -7.76
N LYS A 206 -12.93 -17.34 -8.33
CA LYS A 206 -14.21 -17.10 -7.66
C LYS A 206 -14.12 -17.84 -6.32
N LYS A 207 -14.15 -17.11 -5.20
CA LYS A 207 -14.57 -17.74 -3.95
C LYS A 207 -16.02 -18.14 -4.16
N THR A 208 -16.23 -19.43 -4.40
CA THR A 208 -17.54 -20.06 -4.31
C THR A 208 -18.08 -19.75 -2.91
N ALA A 209 -19.18 -19.01 -2.85
CA ALA A 209 -20.01 -18.99 -1.65
C ALA A 209 -20.62 -20.39 -1.54
N ALA A 210 -20.27 -21.12 -0.49
CA ALA A 210 -21.07 -22.25 -0.05
C ALA A 210 -22.16 -21.67 0.86
N LEU A 211 -23.41 -22.00 0.51
CA LEU A 211 -24.61 -21.85 1.32
C LEU A 211 -24.46 -22.61 2.65
#